data_AF-A0A2K1PA99-F1
#
_entry.id   AF-A0A2K1PA99-F1
#
_cell.length_a   1.000
_cell.length_b   1.000
_cell.length_c   1.000
_cell.angle_alpha   90.00
_cell.angle_beta   90.00
_cell.angle_gamma   90.00
#
_symmetry.space_group_name_H-M   'P 1'
#
loop_
_entity.id
_entity.type
_entity.pdbx_description
1 polymer ?
#
loop_
_entity_poly.entity_id
_entity_poly.type
_entity_poly.pdbx_seq_one_letter_code
_entity_poly.pdbx_strand_id
1 'polypeptide(L)'
;MKEDTQVNPLFGGFQKTNQILEFQITQEYTGQQKHLCYLVPQWKEVLDFDTFLFGEGTSVAKIVSGSIFNSPNFGIAGISNIGDEINWTGHTLAQANLYGFGRLAWDPSLSGKKIIEEWIKCTFGNNETVLNNLSEMMLKSWNIYEKYTAPLGVGWMVNPGHHYGPNVDGYEYSRWGTYHKADHYGIGVDRTLKSGTGYTAQYRQQNFEKYEHLDSCPDELLLFFHHVSYIYKLSNNKTVLQHIYDTHFEGVEDVQWLIDKWQGLERYIDSKRYSSVYQRLLEQRESAKEWRDIINSYFYRKTMIYDEKRRKIY
;
A
#
# COMPACT_ATOMS: atom_id res chain seq x y z
N MET A 1 6.02 8.06 -4.95
CA MET A 1 6.15 6.75 -5.64
C MET A 1 5.08 5.85 -5.07
N LYS A 2 4.53 4.88 -5.80
CA LYS A 2 3.63 3.91 -5.17
C LYS A 2 4.49 2.96 -4.30
N GLU A 3 4.32 3.05 -2.99
CA GLU A 3 5.19 2.50 -1.94
C GLU A 3 4.64 1.18 -1.38
N ASP A 4 4.46 0.15 -2.22
CA ASP A 4 4.22 -1.18 -1.67
C ASP A 4 5.56 -1.76 -1.18
N THR A 5 5.81 -1.45 0.10
CA THR A 5 6.47 -2.22 1.17
C THR A 5 7.95 -2.61 1.10
N GLN A 6 8.75 -2.23 0.09
CA GLN A 6 10.20 -2.30 0.24
C GLN A 6 10.75 -1.08 1.01
N VAL A 7 11.42 -1.33 2.13
CA VAL A 7 12.11 -0.27 2.88
C VAL A 7 13.36 0.18 2.13
N ASN A 8 13.59 1.50 2.07
CA ASN A 8 14.76 2.07 1.42
C ASN A 8 16.07 1.59 2.10
N PRO A 9 17.00 0.94 1.38
CA PRO A 9 18.26 0.39 1.94
C PRO A 9 19.17 1.42 2.61
N LEU A 10 18.96 2.72 2.36
CA LEU A 10 19.67 3.76 3.10
C LEU A 10 19.42 3.64 4.60
N PHE A 11 18.21 3.24 5.02
CA PHE A 11 17.95 2.80 6.39
C PHE A 11 18.59 1.43 6.60
N GLY A 12 19.78 1.42 7.19
CA GLY A 12 20.65 0.24 7.29
C GLY A 12 21.96 0.34 6.51
N GLY A 13 22.11 1.36 5.67
CA GLY A 13 23.32 1.66 4.90
C GLY A 13 24.24 2.68 5.57
N PHE A 14 23.70 3.70 6.24
CA PHE A 14 24.48 4.78 6.85
C PHE A 14 24.65 4.64 8.37
N GLN A 15 25.86 4.92 8.85
CA GLN A 15 26.20 4.92 10.29
C GLN A 15 26.67 6.28 10.82
N LYS A 16 26.99 7.22 9.94
CA LYS A 16 27.62 8.51 10.27
C LYS A 16 26.85 9.71 9.71
N THR A 17 25.59 9.48 9.33
CA THR A 17 24.74 10.48 8.68
C THR A 17 23.38 10.47 9.39
N ASN A 18 22.89 11.64 9.76
CA ASN A 18 21.54 11.77 10.31
C ASN A 18 20.50 11.47 9.22
N GLN A 19 19.42 10.76 9.58
CA GLN A 19 18.40 10.33 8.63
C GLN A 19 17.00 10.72 9.11
N ILE A 20 16.17 11.19 8.19
CA ILE A 20 14.74 11.47 8.42
C ILE A 20 13.96 10.60 7.44
N LEU A 21 12.92 9.92 7.94
CA LEU A 21 11.97 9.18 7.11
C LEU A 21 10.86 10.11 6.65
N GLU A 22 10.55 10.11 5.37
CA GLU A 22 9.45 10.89 4.82
C GLU A 22 8.31 9.95 4.43
N PHE A 23 7.12 10.17 5.00
CA PHE A 23 5.89 9.49 4.61
C PHE A 23 5.00 10.42 3.81
N GLN A 24 4.25 9.86 2.87
CA GLN A 24 3.21 10.59 2.16
C GLN A 24 1.85 10.41 2.86
N ILE A 25 1.33 11.45 3.51
CA ILE A 25 -0.02 11.41 4.12
C ILE A 25 -1.08 11.65 3.03
N THR A 26 -0.77 12.55 2.09
CA THR A 26 -1.59 12.75 0.88
C THR A 26 -1.54 11.51 0.00
N GLN A 27 -2.68 11.08 -0.54
CA GLN A 27 -2.79 9.77 -1.16
C GLN A 27 -2.48 9.80 -2.66
N GLU A 28 -1.34 10.34 -3.09
CA GLU A 28 -1.02 10.49 -4.52
C GLU A 28 -1.20 9.18 -5.32
N TYR A 29 -0.67 8.08 -4.78
CA TYR A 29 -0.74 6.73 -5.37
C TYR A 29 -1.63 5.75 -4.61
N THR A 30 -2.26 6.21 -3.53
CA THR A 30 -3.15 5.46 -2.65
C THR A 30 -4.60 5.96 -2.74
N GLY A 31 -4.97 6.50 -3.90
CA GLY A 31 -6.36 6.79 -4.27
C GLY A 31 -6.85 8.22 -4.05
N GLN A 32 -5.96 9.17 -3.80
CA GLN A 32 -6.16 10.62 -3.84
C GLN A 32 -7.31 11.13 -2.98
N GLN A 33 -7.53 10.50 -1.82
CA GLN A 33 -8.67 10.75 -0.94
C GLN A 33 -10.05 10.57 -1.64
N LYS A 34 -10.08 9.93 -2.82
CA LYS A 34 -11.31 9.39 -3.42
C LYS A 34 -11.57 7.98 -2.91
N HIS A 35 -10.49 7.22 -2.70
CA HIS A 35 -10.52 5.88 -2.12
C HIS A 35 -10.17 5.95 -0.64
N LEU A 36 -10.88 5.16 0.17
CA LEU A 36 -10.49 4.94 1.55
C LEU A 36 -9.18 4.15 1.60
N CYS A 37 -8.14 4.73 2.21
CA CYS A 37 -6.86 4.09 2.44
C CYS A 37 -6.24 4.63 3.74
N TYR A 38 -6.37 3.87 4.83
CA TYR A 38 -5.74 4.18 6.11
C TYR A 38 -4.30 3.67 6.09
N LEU A 39 -3.33 4.59 6.12
CA LEU A 39 -1.92 4.32 5.81
C LEU A 39 -1.10 3.89 7.03
N VAL A 40 -1.65 4.01 8.25
CA VAL A 40 -0.92 3.66 9.47
C VAL A 40 -0.43 2.21 9.51
N PRO A 41 -1.19 1.18 9.05
CA PRO A 41 -0.67 -0.18 8.94
C PRO A 41 0.58 -0.27 8.05
N GLN A 42 0.57 0.35 6.87
CA GLN A 42 1.72 0.40 5.95
C GLN A 42 2.92 1.09 6.60
N TRP A 43 2.73 2.24 7.24
CA TRP A 43 3.81 2.96 7.93
C TRP A 43 4.40 2.14 9.07
N LYS A 44 3.58 1.34 9.75
CA LYS A 44 4.06 0.42 10.78
C LYS A 44 4.93 -0.69 10.18
N GLU A 45 4.57 -1.27 9.04
CA GLU A 45 5.43 -2.25 8.37
C GLU A 45 6.83 -1.67 8.08
N VAL A 46 6.88 -0.41 7.61
CA VAL A 46 8.16 0.29 7.38
C VAL A 46 8.90 0.54 8.71
N LEU A 47 8.22 1.05 9.74
CA LEU A 47 8.84 1.39 11.03
C LEU A 47 9.34 0.16 11.79
N ASP A 48 8.60 -0.94 11.70
CA ASP A 48 8.88 -2.20 12.39
C ASP A 48 9.88 -3.07 11.60
N PHE A 49 10.18 -2.73 10.35
CA PHE A 49 11.17 -3.44 9.53
C PHE A 49 12.56 -3.43 10.15
N ASP A 50 13.11 -4.61 10.42
CA ASP A 50 14.47 -4.79 10.91
C ASP A 50 15.49 -4.65 9.77
N THR A 51 16.37 -3.67 9.91
CA THR A 51 17.41 -3.38 8.91
C THR A 51 18.67 -4.21 9.11
N PHE A 52 18.83 -4.83 10.28
CA PHE A 52 20.04 -5.54 10.71
C PHE A 52 21.33 -4.70 10.72
N LEU A 53 21.24 -3.36 10.76
CA LEU A 53 22.41 -2.46 10.72
C LEU A 53 23.45 -2.77 11.79
N PHE A 54 23.00 -3.07 13.01
CA PHE A 54 23.82 -3.47 14.15
C PHE A 54 23.45 -4.87 14.66
N GLY A 55 23.04 -5.75 13.73
CA GLY A 55 22.46 -7.05 14.05
C GLY A 55 20.95 -6.98 14.31
N GLU A 56 20.39 -8.10 14.75
CA GLU A 56 18.96 -8.27 14.99
C GLU A 56 18.38 -7.22 15.94
N GLY A 57 17.18 -6.77 15.64
CA GLY A 57 16.44 -5.78 16.39
C GLY A 57 16.80 -4.34 16.05
N THR A 58 17.43 -4.05 14.89
CA THR A 58 17.73 -2.68 14.45
C THR A 58 16.67 -2.17 13.48
N SER A 59 15.46 -1.90 13.98
CA SER A 59 14.35 -1.44 13.14
C SER A 59 14.51 -0.02 12.61
N VAL A 60 13.78 0.32 11.55
CA VAL A 60 13.70 1.69 11.02
C VAL A 60 13.27 2.66 12.13
N ALA A 61 12.30 2.31 12.98
CA ALA A 61 11.89 3.13 14.13
C ALA A 61 13.07 3.45 15.07
N LYS A 62 13.96 2.49 15.35
CA LYS A 62 15.15 2.73 16.17
C LYS A 62 16.17 3.63 15.48
N ILE A 63 16.31 3.52 14.17
CA ILE A 63 17.17 4.42 13.37
C ILE A 63 16.62 5.85 13.42
N VAL A 64 15.36 6.05 13.05
CA VAL A 64 14.76 7.40 12.91
C VAL A 64 14.42 8.06 14.24
N SER A 65 14.38 7.32 15.35
CA SER A 65 14.36 7.91 16.69
C SER A 65 15.70 8.50 17.12
N GLY A 66 16.79 8.19 16.41
CA GLY A 66 18.16 8.62 16.76
C GLY A 66 18.73 7.96 18.03
N SER A 67 17.96 7.08 18.68
CA SER A 67 18.33 6.42 19.95
C SER A 67 19.61 5.61 19.85
N ILE A 68 19.80 4.85 18.78
CA ILE A 68 21.00 4.03 18.55
C ILE A 68 22.24 4.86 18.18
N PHE A 69 22.05 6.12 17.80
CA PHE A 69 23.12 7.06 17.45
C PHE A 69 23.36 8.13 18.52
N ASN A 70 22.58 8.14 19.60
CA ASN A 70 22.59 9.17 20.64
C ASN A 70 22.54 10.61 20.08
N SER A 71 21.68 10.83 19.08
CA SER A 71 21.56 12.10 18.35
C SER A 71 20.09 12.52 18.21
N PRO A 72 19.75 13.78 18.49
CA PRO A 72 18.38 14.29 18.35
C PRO A 72 18.04 14.70 16.90
N ASN A 73 18.98 14.61 15.96
CA ASN A 73 18.82 15.13 14.60
C ASN A 73 18.20 14.10 13.63
N PHE A 74 17.45 13.13 14.16
CA PHE A 74 16.71 12.13 13.41
C PHE A 74 15.21 12.39 13.58
N GLY A 75 14.38 11.84 12.69
CA GLY A 75 12.93 11.95 12.86
C GLY A 75 12.13 11.44 11.68
N ILE A 76 10.87 11.86 11.64
CA ILE A 76 9.92 11.52 10.59
C ILE A 76 9.25 12.81 10.10
N ALA A 77 9.10 12.95 8.79
CA ALA A 77 8.36 14.00 8.10
C ALA A 77 7.14 13.41 7.38
N GLY A 78 6.10 14.21 7.21
CA GLY A 78 4.85 13.80 6.57
C GLY A 78 4.41 14.80 5.51
N ILE A 79 4.24 14.37 4.27
CA ILE A 79 3.68 15.21 3.20
C ILE A 79 2.19 15.39 3.46
N SER A 80 1.81 16.61 3.84
CA SER A 80 0.46 16.98 4.29
C SER A 80 -0.65 16.58 3.31
N ASN A 81 -1.80 16.14 3.84
CA ASN A 81 -3.01 15.81 3.07
C ASN A 81 -4.14 16.84 3.21
N ILE A 82 -3.85 18.03 3.74
CA ILE A 82 -4.86 19.07 3.95
C ILE A 82 -4.92 20.08 2.80
N GLY A 83 -6.09 20.68 2.63
CA GLY A 83 -6.35 21.83 1.77
C GLY A 83 -7.40 22.75 2.40
N ASP A 84 -8.08 23.53 1.56
CA ASP A 84 -9.13 24.48 1.95
C ASP A 84 -10.55 23.87 2.00
N GLU A 85 -10.68 22.56 1.72
CA GLU A 85 -11.94 21.85 1.92
C GLU A 85 -12.40 21.92 3.39
N ILE A 86 -13.72 21.95 3.62
CA ILE A 86 -14.30 22.11 4.96
C ILE A 86 -13.91 21.01 5.95
N ASN A 87 -13.63 19.80 5.44
CA ASN A 87 -13.15 18.67 6.22
C ASN A 87 -11.62 18.53 6.21
N TRP A 88 -10.92 19.52 5.62
CA TRP A 88 -9.48 19.64 5.42
C TRP A 88 -8.88 18.61 4.46
N THR A 89 -9.25 17.34 4.57
CA THR A 89 -8.54 16.23 3.87
C THR A 89 -9.27 15.70 2.64
N GLY A 90 -10.37 16.31 2.20
CA GLY A 90 -11.18 15.86 1.07
C GLY A 90 -12.06 14.66 1.39
N HIS A 91 -11.46 13.57 1.86
CA HIS A 91 -12.15 12.45 2.47
C HIS A 91 -12.22 12.65 3.98
N THR A 92 -13.41 12.64 4.58
CA THR A 92 -13.57 12.80 6.04
C THR A 92 -12.75 11.77 6.82
N LEU A 93 -12.73 10.52 6.35
CA LEU A 93 -11.93 9.46 7.00
C LEU A 93 -10.41 9.59 6.79
N ALA A 94 -9.92 10.39 5.83
CA ALA A 94 -8.49 10.61 5.64
C ALA A 94 -7.87 11.54 6.72
N GLN A 95 -8.69 12.19 7.53
CA GLN A 95 -8.23 12.88 8.75
C GLN A 95 -7.51 11.91 9.70
N ALA A 96 -7.90 10.63 9.69
CA ALA A 96 -7.25 9.58 10.47
C ALA A 96 -5.79 9.35 10.07
N ASN A 97 -5.41 9.60 8.80
CA ASN A 97 -4.01 9.49 8.35
C ASN A 97 -3.16 10.60 8.96
N LEU A 98 -3.65 11.84 8.98
CA LEU A 98 -2.94 12.95 9.63
C LEU A 98 -2.82 12.75 11.14
N TYR A 99 -3.91 12.32 11.79
CA TYR A 99 -3.91 11.96 13.21
C TYR A 99 -2.89 10.84 13.47
N GLY A 100 -2.97 9.75 12.71
CA GLY A 100 -2.12 8.58 12.89
C GLY A 100 -0.64 8.84 12.62
N PHE A 101 -0.33 9.70 11.65
CA PHE A 101 1.04 10.18 11.41
C PHE A 101 1.59 10.84 12.68
N GLY A 102 0.85 11.78 13.27
CA GLY A 102 1.28 12.45 14.49
C GLY A 102 1.47 11.49 15.66
N ARG A 103 0.60 10.48 15.79
CA ARG A 103 0.72 9.45 16.83
C ARG A 103 1.97 8.57 16.65
N LEU A 104 2.26 8.12 15.42
CA LEU A 104 3.45 7.31 15.14
C LEU A 104 4.75 8.11 15.22
N ALA A 105 4.74 9.38 14.81
CA ALA A 105 5.89 10.27 14.99
C ALA A 105 6.20 10.51 16.48
N TRP A 106 5.18 10.49 17.34
CA TRP A 106 5.33 10.57 18.79
C TRP A 106 5.78 9.24 19.41
N ASP A 107 5.13 8.14 19.07
CA ASP A 107 5.41 6.81 19.58
C ASP A 107 5.16 5.74 18.50
N PRO A 108 6.22 5.24 17.83
CA PRO A 108 6.09 4.27 16.75
C PRO A 108 5.67 2.87 17.26
N SER A 109 5.71 2.62 18.58
CA SER A 109 5.29 1.34 19.16
C SER A 109 3.76 1.17 19.18
N LEU A 110 3.00 2.25 19.01
CA LEU A 110 1.54 2.20 18.97
C LEU A 110 1.06 1.34 17.79
N SER A 111 -0.02 0.58 18.04
CA SER A 111 -0.66 -0.21 16.98
C SER A 111 -1.61 0.65 16.15
N GLY A 112 -1.74 0.32 14.86
CA GLY A 112 -2.68 1.00 13.97
C GLY A 112 -4.13 0.92 14.47
N LYS A 113 -4.49 -0.18 15.14
CA LYS A 113 -5.80 -0.37 15.80
C LYS A 113 -6.00 0.60 16.95
N LYS A 114 -5.03 0.77 17.84
CA LYS A 114 -5.15 1.69 18.97
C LYS A 114 -5.31 3.14 18.49
N ILE A 115 -4.50 3.52 17.50
CA ILE A 115 -4.55 4.87 16.90
C ILE A 115 -5.93 5.14 16.28
N ILE A 116 -6.47 4.19 15.49
CA ILE A 116 -7.76 4.44 14.83
C ILE A 116 -8.92 4.47 15.83
N GLU A 117 -8.89 3.63 16.87
CA GLU A 117 -9.91 3.65 17.92
C GLU A 117 -9.91 4.98 18.69
N GLU A 118 -8.73 5.55 18.99
CA GLU A 118 -8.62 6.88 19.59
C GLU A 118 -9.21 7.97 18.67
N TRP A 119 -8.84 7.95 17.39
CA TRP A 119 -9.35 8.93 16.41
C TRP A 119 -10.86 8.85 16.22
N ILE A 120 -11.42 7.63 16.13
CA ILE A 120 -12.87 7.43 15.99
C ILE A 120 -13.61 7.98 17.21
N LYS A 121 -13.12 7.71 18.43
CA LYS A 121 -13.75 8.24 19.66
C LYS A 121 -13.75 9.77 19.69
N CYS A 122 -12.65 10.40 19.27
CA CYS A 122 -12.56 11.85 19.20
C CYS A 122 -13.45 12.45 18.11
N THR A 123 -13.62 11.75 16.99
CA THR A 123 -14.28 12.28 15.79
C THR A 123 -15.79 11.97 15.77
N PHE A 124 -16.18 10.73 16.06
CA PHE A 124 -17.55 10.23 15.95
C PHE A 124 -18.18 9.86 17.30
N GLY A 125 -17.45 10.00 18.41
CA GLY A 125 -17.93 9.69 19.76
C GLY A 125 -17.78 8.21 20.15
N ASN A 126 -18.38 7.83 21.28
CA ASN A 126 -18.13 6.54 21.94
C ASN A 126 -19.15 5.44 21.62
N ASN A 127 -19.91 5.56 20.53
CA ASN A 127 -20.84 4.50 20.14
C ASN A 127 -20.06 3.24 19.68
N GLU A 128 -20.27 2.11 20.33
CA GLU A 128 -19.53 0.86 20.05
C GLU A 128 -19.76 0.32 18.63
N THR A 129 -20.96 0.51 18.07
CA THR A 129 -21.26 0.08 16.69
C THR A 129 -20.45 0.89 15.68
N VAL A 130 -20.34 2.21 15.90
CA VAL A 130 -19.48 3.09 15.08
C VAL A 130 -18.02 2.71 15.24
N LEU A 131 -17.54 2.56 16.49
CA LEU A 131 -16.16 2.22 16.79
C LEU A 131 -15.74 0.91 16.11
N ASN A 132 -16.52 -0.15 16.26
CA ASN A 132 -16.16 -1.48 15.74
C ASN A 132 -16.18 -1.51 14.21
N ASN A 133 -17.25 -1.03 13.56
CA ASN A 133 -17.35 -1.07 12.10
C ASN A 133 -16.34 -0.14 11.44
N LEU A 134 -16.15 1.09 11.94
CA LEU A 134 -15.15 2.00 11.36
C LEU A 134 -13.74 1.50 11.58
N SER A 135 -13.39 0.98 12.76
CA SER A 135 -12.05 0.43 12.97
C SER A 135 -11.75 -0.71 12.00
N GLU A 136 -12.73 -1.59 11.76
CA GLU A 136 -12.58 -2.70 10.82
C GLU A 136 -12.41 -2.21 9.37
N MET A 137 -13.26 -1.28 8.93
CA MET A 137 -13.16 -0.67 7.59
C MET A 137 -11.79 -0.02 7.38
N MET A 138 -11.36 0.80 8.35
CA MET A 138 -10.10 1.54 8.27
C MET A 138 -8.91 0.58 8.22
N LEU A 139 -8.84 -0.40 9.12
CA LEU A 139 -7.72 -1.35 9.18
C LEU A 139 -7.59 -2.23 7.94
N LYS A 140 -8.68 -2.50 7.22
CA LYS A 140 -8.66 -3.29 5.97
C LYS A 140 -8.43 -2.44 4.72
N SER A 141 -8.67 -1.13 4.79
CA SER A 141 -8.78 -0.27 3.60
C SER A 141 -7.53 -0.22 2.71
N TRP A 142 -6.32 -0.26 3.30
CA TRP A 142 -5.08 -0.29 2.51
C TRP A 142 -4.96 -1.56 1.68
N ASN A 143 -5.08 -2.74 2.29
CA ASN A 143 -5.03 -4.02 1.58
C ASN A 143 -6.16 -4.15 0.55
N ILE A 144 -7.34 -3.58 0.83
CA ILE A 144 -8.44 -3.53 -0.14
C ILE A 144 -8.02 -2.69 -1.36
N TYR A 145 -7.40 -1.54 -1.16
CA TYR A 145 -6.87 -0.70 -2.26
C TYR A 145 -5.76 -1.40 -3.05
N GLU A 146 -4.84 -2.07 -2.36
CA GLU A 146 -3.76 -2.85 -2.99
C GLU A 146 -4.32 -3.95 -3.91
N LYS A 147 -5.31 -4.71 -3.44
CA LYS A 147 -5.92 -5.84 -4.17
C LYS A 147 -6.35 -5.52 -5.60
N TYR A 148 -6.97 -4.36 -5.83
CA TYR A 148 -7.43 -3.99 -7.17
C TYR A 148 -6.45 -3.07 -7.90
N THR A 149 -5.21 -2.90 -7.44
CA THR A 149 -4.25 -2.04 -8.13
C THR A 149 -2.97 -2.77 -8.55
N ALA A 150 -1.78 -2.25 -8.27
CA ALA A 150 -0.56 -2.87 -8.79
C ALA A 150 -0.26 -4.15 -8.00
N PRO A 151 -0.04 -5.31 -8.64
CA PRO A 151 0.10 -6.57 -7.93
C PRO A 151 1.51 -6.77 -7.37
N LEU A 152 1.60 -7.47 -6.22
CA LEU A 152 2.82 -8.13 -5.73
C LEU A 152 4.06 -7.19 -5.67
N GLY A 153 3.83 -5.94 -5.26
CA GLY A 153 4.87 -4.95 -5.00
C GLY A 153 5.49 -4.30 -6.24
N VAL A 154 5.05 -4.63 -7.45
CA VAL A 154 5.72 -4.12 -8.67
C VAL A 154 5.60 -2.61 -8.85
N GLY A 155 4.51 -2.02 -8.34
CA GLY A 155 4.03 -0.73 -8.85
C GLY A 155 3.88 -0.79 -10.38
N TRP A 156 3.60 0.25 -11.13
CA TRP A 156 3.01 1.53 -10.78
C TRP A 156 1.58 1.50 -11.31
N MET A 157 1.45 1.17 -12.60
CA MET A 157 0.20 0.92 -13.31
C MET A 157 -0.82 2.07 -13.20
N VAL A 158 -0.34 3.30 -13.06
CA VAL A 158 -1.16 4.51 -12.94
C VAL A 158 -1.10 5.37 -14.20
N ASN A 159 -2.14 6.16 -14.43
CA ASN A 159 -2.11 7.18 -15.49
C ASN A 159 -0.96 8.19 -15.31
N PRO A 160 -0.22 8.52 -16.37
CA PRO A 160 0.83 9.54 -16.31
C PRO A 160 0.32 10.92 -15.90
N GLY A 161 1.21 11.70 -15.28
CA GLY A 161 0.92 13.06 -14.83
C GLY A 161 0.10 13.10 -13.55
N HIS A 162 -1.20 12.81 -13.63
CA HIS A 162 -2.11 12.95 -12.49
C HIS A 162 -2.19 11.71 -11.59
N HIS A 163 -1.57 10.59 -11.97
CA HIS A 163 -1.38 9.39 -11.14
C HIS A 163 -2.66 8.69 -10.64
N TYR A 164 -3.84 9.06 -11.16
CA TYR A 164 -5.13 8.49 -10.76
C TYR A 164 -5.65 7.50 -11.79
N GLY A 165 -6.13 6.35 -11.33
CA GLY A 165 -6.73 5.33 -12.18
C GLY A 165 -5.71 4.45 -12.92
N PRO A 166 -6.18 3.32 -13.45
CA PRO A 166 -5.33 2.29 -14.05
C PRO A 166 -4.76 2.71 -15.40
N ASN A 167 -3.47 2.48 -15.58
CA ASN A 167 -2.81 2.49 -16.87
C ASN A 167 -1.55 1.63 -16.78
N VAL A 168 -1.66 0.36 -17.16
CA VAL A 168 -0.62 -0.63 -16.91
C VAL A 168 0.70 -0.20 -17.55
N ASP A 169 0.69 0.13 -18.84
CA ASP A 169 1.87 0.60 -19.59
C ASP A 169 2.12 2.11 -19.45
N GLY A 170 1.42 2.81 -18.55
CA GLY A 170 1.41 4.28 -18.49
C GLY A 170 2.81 4.90 -18.49
N TYR A 171 3.74 4.31 -17.74
CA TYR A 171 5.13 4.73 -17.70
C TYR A 171 6.13 3.68 -18.24
N GLU A 172 5.67 2.55 -18.77
CA GLU A 172 6.53 1.40 -19.11
C GLU A 172 7.62 1.73 -20.14
N TYR A 173 7.36 2.68 -21.03
CA TYR A 173 8.31 3.17 -22.04
C TYR A 173 8.75 4.61 -21.81
N SER A 174 8.52 5.13 -20.61
CA SER A 174 8.89 6.50 -20.23
C SER A 174 10.30 6.57 -19.65
N ARG A 175 10.82 7.79 -19.51
CA ARG A 175 12.17 8.09 -19.01
C ARG A 175 12.31 8.00 -17.48
N TRP A 176 11.25 7.66 -16.75
CA TRP A 176 11.17 7.81 -15.29
C TRP A 176 11.72 6.61 -14.49
N GLY A 177 12.17 5.53 -15.14
CA GLY A 177 12.72 4.38 -14.44
C GLY A 177 11.69 3.48 -13.76
N THR A 178 10.40 3.62 -14.10
CA THR A 178 9.26 2.97 -13.44
C THR A 178 8.67 1.88 -14.33
N TYR A 179 9.32 0.72 -14.37
CA TYR A 179 9.02 -0.37 -15.30
C TYR A 179 8.57 -1.63 -14.57
N HIS A 180 7.59 -2.34 -15.11
CA HIS A 180 7.14 -3.65 -14.64
C HIS A 180 7.59 -4.79 -15.57
N LYS A 181 8.10 -4.50 -16.78
CA LYS A 181 8.68 -5.48 -17.72
C LYS A 181 7.75 -6.66 -18.06
N ALA A 182 6.46 -6.37 -18.18
CA ALA A 182 5.48 -7.39 -18.53
C ALA A 182 5.58 -7.74 -20.03
N ASP A 183 5.77 -9.01 -20.34
CA ASP A 183 5.70 -9.57 -21.70
C ASP A 183 4.63 -10.69 -21.74
N HIS A 184 4.65 -11.55 -22.76
CA HIS A 184 3.69 -12.66 -22.87
C HIS A 184 4.05 -13.90 -22.03
N TYR A 185 5.23 -13.94 -21.41
CA TYR A 185 5.71 -15.05 -20.56
C TYR A 185 5.74 -14.72 -19.08
N GLY A 186 6.08 -13.48 -18.72
CA GLY A 186 6.26 -13.06 -17.34
C GLY A 186 6.16 -11.55 -17.09
N ILE A 187 6.38 -11.20 -15.84
CA ILE A 187 6.33 -9.83 -15.30
C ILE A 187 7.28 -9.71 -14.11
N GLY A 188 7.69 -8.48 -13.79
CA GLY A 188 8.44 -8.11 -12.59
C GLY A 188 9.79 -7.51 -12.96
N VAL A 189 10.61 -7.15 -11.97
CA VAL A 189 11.93 -6.58 -12.23
C VAL A 189 12.97 -7.45 -11.59
N ASP A 190 13.90 -8.00 -12.37
CA ASP A 190 15.03 -8.73 -11.80
C ASP A 190 15.98 -7.75 -11.08
N ARG A 191 15.86 -7.71 -9.76
CA ARG A 191 16.67 -6.91 -8.85
C ARG A 191 17.70 -7.75 -8.09
N THR A 192 17.82 -9.03 -8.42
CA THR A 192 18.79 -9.95 -7.82
C THR A 192 20.23 -9.57 -8.19
N LEU A 193 21.19 -10.00 -7.39
CA LEU A 193 22.62 -9.80 -7.65
C LEU A 193 23.10 -10.69 -8.79
N LYS A 194 22.59 -11.92 -8.89
CA LYS A 194 23.11 -12.90 -9.84
C LYS A 194 22.80 -12.57 -11.30
N SER A 195 21.60 -12.07 -11.61
CA SER A 195 21.14 -11.86 -12.98
C SER A 195 20.47 -10.52 -13.23
N GLY A 196 20.15 -9.78 -12.17
CA GLY A 196 19.41 -8.53 -12.24
C GLY A 196 20.27 -7.29 -12.07
N THR A 197 19.63 -6.26 -11.50
CA THR A 197 20.28 -4.96 -11.22
C THR A 197 21.20 -4.97 -9.99
N GLY A 198 21.18 -6.03 -9.17
CA GLY A 198 21.92 -6.12 -7.92
C GLY A 198 21.43 -5.21 -6.80
N TYR A 199 20.19 -4.72 -6.88
CA TYR A 199 19.60 -3.86 -5.84
C TYR A 199 19.46 -4.59 -4.49
N THR A 200 19.22 -5.90 -4.49
CA THR A 200 19.18 -6.72 -3.26
C THR A 200 20.46 -6.59 -2.43
N ALA A 201 21.63 -6.44 -3.07
CA ALA A 201 22.93 -6.33 -2.40
C ALA A 201 23.10 -5.02 -1.61
N GLN A 202 22.15 -4.08 -1.70
CA GLN A 202 22.12 -2.89 -0.86
C GLN A 202 21.62 -3.19 0.57
N TYR A 203 20.90 -4.29 0.76
CA TYR A 203 20.42 -4.71 2.08
C TYR A 203 21.50 -5.48 2.87
N ARG A 204 21.33 -5.53 4.20
CA ARG A 204 22.13 -6.40 5.07
C ARG A 204 21.81 -7.88 4.82
N GLN A 205 22.76 -8.75 5.16
CA GLN A 205 22.76 -10.17 4.78
C GLN A 205 21.40 -10.87 4.90
N GLN A 206 20.70 -10.71 6.02
CA GLN A 206 19.42 -11.36 6.28
C GLN A 206 18.32 -10.91 5.28
N ASN A 207 18.22 -9.60 5.03
CA ASN A 207 17.27 -9.05 4.07
C ASN A 207 17.73 -9.28 2.62
N PHE A 208 19.05 -9.26 2.37
CA PHE A 208 19.62 -9.66 1.09
C PHE A 208 19.20 -11.08 0.73
N GLU A 209 19.45 -12.07 1.60
CA GLU A 209 19.07 -13.47 1.38
C GLU A 209 17.55 -13.61 1.16
N LYS A 210 16.76 -12.96 2.02
CA LYS A 210 15.29 -12.96 1.94
C LYS A 210 14.78 -12.48 0.57
N TYR A 211 15.35 -11.42 0.02
CA TYR A 211 14.89 -10.84 -1.24
C TYR A 211 15.58 -11.43 -2.48
N GLU A 212 16.79 -11.98 -2.33
CA GLU A 212 17.59 -12.55 -3.43
C GLU A 212 17.02 -13.88 -3.95
N HIS A 213 16.31 -14.64 -3.10
CA HIS A 213 15.84 -15.97 -3.45
C HIS A 213 14.32 -16.05 -3.59
N LEU A 214 13.85 -16.61 -4.70
CA LEU A 214 12.44 -16.75 -5.05
C LEU A 214 11.62 -17.48 -3.97
N ASP A 215 12.19 -18.49 -3.33
CA ASP A 215 11.54 -19.31 -2.31
C ASP A 215 11.40 -18.62 -0.95
N SER A 216 12.22 -17.59 -0.69
CA SER A 216 12.18 -16.81 0.55
C SER A 216 11.61 -15.40 0.40
N CYS A 217 11.48 -14.92 -0.84
CA CYS A 217 10.92 -13.61 -1.13
C CYS A 217 9.43 -13.59 -0.79
N PRO A 218 8.95 -12.64 0.03
CA PRO A 218 7.53 -12.51 0.30
C PRO A 218 6.74 -12.23 -0.99
N ASP A 219 5.57 -12.86 -1.13
CA ASP A 219 4.73 -12.73 -2.32
C ASP A 219 4.38 -11.26 -2.60
N GLU A 220 4.07 -10.48 -1.55
CA GLU A 220 3.73 -9.06 -1.62
C GLU A 220 4.84 -8.18 -2.21
N LEU A 221 6.08 -8.66 -2.29
CA LEU A 221 7.24 -7.96 -2.87
C LEU A 221 7.88 -8.72 -4.03
N LEU A 222 7.30 -9.84 -4.45
CA LEU A 222 7.90 -10.75 -5.41
C LEU A 222 8.24 -10.03 -6.72
N LEU A 223 7.29 -9.29 -7.30
CA LEU A 223 7.48 -8.63 -8.59
C LEU A 223 8.29 -7.34 -8.49
N PHE A 224 8.53 -6.85 -7.27
CA PHE A 224 9.55 -5.86 -7.02
C PHE A 224 10.96 -6.48 -7.17
N PHE A 225 11.21 -7.66 -6.63
CA PHE A 225 12.57 -8.21 -6.61
C PHE A 225 12.91 -9.16 -7.78
N HIS A 226 11.90 -9.76 -8.39
CA HIS A 226 12.08 -10.83 -9.38
C HIS A 226 11.25 -10.56 -10.64
N HIS A 227 11.79 -10.95 -11.79
CA HIS A 227 11.00 -11.19 -13.00
C HIS A 227 10.66 -12.69 -13.05
N VAL A 228 9.36 -13.00 -13.07
CA VAL A 228 8.87 -14.39 -12.99
C VAL A 228 7.83 -14.68 -14.05
N SER A 229 7.70 -15.96 -14.39
CA SER A 229 6.63 -16.40 -15.29
C SER A 229 5.25 -16.24 -14.66
N TYR A 230 4.24 -15.94 -15.47
CA TYR A 230 2.84 -15.87 -15.04
C TYR A 230 2.31 -17.14 -14.37
N ILE A 231 2.90 -18.30 -14.67
CA ILE A 231 2.54 -19.60 -14.08
C ILE A 231 3.38 -19.96 -12.84
N TYR A 232 4.29 -19.08 -12.40
CA TYR A 232 5.01 -19.25 -11.14
C TYR A 232 4.01 -19.32 -9.98
N LYS A 233 4.19 -20.28 -9.07
CA LYS A 233 3.31 -20.47 -7.93
C LYS A 233 3.79 -19.67 -6.73
N LEU A 234 2.90 -18.82 -6.23
CA LEU A 234 3.05 -18.11 -4.97
C LEU A 234 2.95 -19.08 -3.77
N SER A 235 3.23 -18.59 -2.57
CA SER A 235 3.16 -19.38 -1.32
C SER A 235 1.79 -20.03 -1.09
N ASN A 236 0.71 -19.40 -1.58
CA ASN A 236 -0.65 -19.90 -1.51
C ASN A 236 -1.04 -20.88 -2.64
N ASN A 237 -0.07 -21.37 -3.41
CA ASN A 237 -0.21 -22.24 -4.59
C ASN A 237 -0.96 -21.66 -5.80
N LYS A 238 -1.45 -20.41 -5.74
CA LYS A 238 -1.98 -19.74 -6.92
C LYS A 238 -0.83 -19.32 -7.83
N THR A 239 -1.07 -19.33 -9.13
CA THR A 239 -0.13 -18.72 -10.07
C THR A 239 -0.12 -17.20 -9.89
N VAL A 240 0.97 -16.53 -10.26
CA VAL A 240 1.05 -15.06 -10.31
C VAL A 240 -0.14 -14.49 -11.06
N LEU A 241 -0.46 -15.04 -12.24
CA LEU A 241 -1.58 -14.54 -13.04
C LEU A 241 -2.94 -14.78 -12.39
N GLN A 242 -3.16 -15.97 -11.80
CA GLN A 242 -4.42 -16.23 -11.12
C GLN A 242 -4.57 -15.37 -9.86
N HIS A 243 -3.47 -15.06 -9.16
CA HIS A 243 -3.47 -14.11 -8.05
C HIS A 243 -3.86 -12.70 -8.51
N ILE A 244 -3.32 -12.23 -9.64
CA ILE A 244 -3.70 -10.94 -10.24
C ILE A 244 -5.22 -10.94 -10.49
N TYR A 245 -5.75 -11.92 -11.22
CA TYR A 245 -7.20 -11.98 -11.46
C TYR A 245 -8.01 -12.01 -10.17
N ASP A 246 -7.65 -12.90 -9.24
CA ASP A 246 -8.36 -13.08 -7.97
C ASP A 246 -8.44 -11.78 -7.16
N THR A 247 -7.30 -11.15 -6.91
CA THR A 247 -7.22 -9.92 -6.10
C THR A 247 -8.01 -8.77 -6.72
N HIS A 248 -7.98 -8.64 -8.05
CA HIS A 248 -8.72 -7.59 -8.74
C HIS A 248 -10.24 -7.79 -8.68
N PHE A 249 -10.72 -9.02 -8.78
CA PHE A 249 -12.14 -9.32 -8.55
C PHE A 249 -12.52 -9.15 -7.08
N GLU A 250 -11.75 -9.73 -6.16
CA GLU A 250 -12.00 -9.70 -4.72
C GLU A 250 -11.97 -8.26 -4.17
N GLY A 251 -11.07 -7.41 -4.67
CA GLY A 251 -10.95 -6.02 -4.25
C GLY A 251 -12.21 -5.19 -4.56
N VAL A 252 -12.91 -5.47 -5.66
CA VAL A 252 -14.20 -4.80 -5.97
C VAL A 252 -15.29 -5.22 -4.98
N GLU A 253 -15.36 -6.51 -4.65
CA GLU A 253 -16.30 -7.03 -3.66
C GLU A 253 -15.99 -6.48 -2.25
N ASP A 254 -14.71 -6.36 -1.91
CA ASP A 254 -14.29 -5.77 -0.64
C ASP A 254 -14.66 -4.28 -0.53
N VAL A 255 -14.65 -3.52 -1.63
CA VAL A 255 -15.19 -2.15 -1.64
C VAL A 255 -16.71 -2.15 -1.45
N GLN A 256 -17.44 -3.11 -2.01
CA GLN A 256 -18.87 -3.26 -1.72
C GLN A 256 -19.09 -3.56 -0.23
N TRP A 257 -18.26 -4.39 0.38
CA TRP A 257 -18.29 -4.63 1.82
C TRP A 257 -18.05 -3.34 2.65
N LEU A 258 -17.13 -2.45 2.22
CA LEU A 258 -16.94 -1.14 2.85
C LEU A 258 -18.22 -0.29 2.79
N ILE A 259 -18.91 -0.30 1.64
CA ILE A 259 -20.17 0.40 1.44
C ILE A 259 -21.25 -0.14 2.39
N ASP A 260 -21.43 -1.46 2.45
CA ASP A 260 -22.45 -2.11 3.28
C ASP A 260 -22.19 -1.82 4.78
N LYS A 261 -20.92 -1.85 5.20
CA LYS A 261 -20.50 -1.49 6.57
C LYS A 261 -20.81 -0.04 6.89
N TRP A 262 -20.51 0.89 5.97
CA TRP A 262 -20.84 2.31 6.16
C TRP A 262 -22.35 2.54 6.22
N GLN A 263 -23.13 1.86 5.37
CA GLN A 263 -24.59 1.96 5.37
C GLN A 263 -25.20 1.58 6.73
N GLY A 264 -24.66 0.54 7.38
CA GLY A 264 -25.04 0.16 8.74
C GLY A 264 -24.83 1.26 9.81
N LEU A 265 -24.13 2.35 9.48
CA LEU A 265 -23.82 3.46 10.37
C LEU A 265 -24.72 4.70 10.21
N GLU A 266 -25.65 4.69 9.25
CA GLU A 266 -26.46 5.88 8.88
C GLU A 266 -27.13 6.56 10.07
N ARG A 267 -27.73 5.77 10.97
CA ARG A 267 -28.46 6.30 12.14
C ARG A 267 -27.56 6.83 13.26
N TYR A 268 -26.24 6.63 13.17
CA TYR A 268 -25.29 6.97 14.25
C TYR A 268 -24.34 8.12 13.90
N ILE A 269 -24.32 8.57 12.65
CA ILE A 269 -23.43 9.63 12.15
C ILE A 269 -24.32 10.76 11.61
N ASP A 270 -23.93 12.02 11.79
CA ASP A 270 -24.68 13.14 11.21
C ASP A 270 -24.72 13.03 9.68
N SER A 271 -25.83 13.51 9.11
CA SER A 271 -26.14 13.37 7.69
C SER A 271 -25.04 13.93 6.78
N LYS A 272 -24.39 15.03 7.16
CA LYS A 272 -23.36 15.67 6.33
C LYS A 272 -22.12 14.78 6.20
N ARG A 273 -21.56 14.29 7.31
CA ARG A 273 -20.40 13.38 7.26
C ARG A 273 -20.79 12.02 6.67
N TYR A 274 -21.97 11.52 7.02
CA TYR A 274 -22.50 10.26 6.47
C TYR A 274 -22.54 10.29 4.95
N SER A 275 -23.25 11.26 4.36
CA SER A 275 -23.42 11.36 2.91
C SER A 275 -22.09 11.64 2.20
N SER A 276 -21.22 12.48 2.77
CA SER A 276 -19.91 12.78 2.18
C SER A 276 -19.04 11.54 2.00
N VAL A 277 -18.92 10.70 3.04
CA VAL A 277 -18.13 9.46 2.96
C VAL A 277 -18.83 8.45 2.05
N TYR A 278 -20.16 8.32 2.14
CA TYR A 278 -20.91 7.38 1.31
C TYR A 278 -20.70 7.64 -0.20
N GLN A 279 -20.73 8.91 -0.63
CA GLN A 279 -20.47 9.27 -2.03
C GLN A 279 -19.04 8.91 -2.47
N ARG A 280 -18.03 9.10 -1.61
CA ARG A 280 -16.65 8.70 -1.90
C ARG A 280 -16.51 7.18 -2.04
N LEU A 281 -17.17 6.40 -1.18
CA LEU A 281 -17.16 4.93 -1.27
C LEU A 281 -17.84 4.44 -2.57
N LEU A 282 -18.90 5.11 -3.03
CA LEU A 282 -19.51 4.81 -4.33
C LEU A 282 -18.56 5.13 -5.50
N GLU A 283 -17.88 6.29 -5.46
CA GLU A 283 -16.84 6.65 -6.44
C GLU A 283 -15.69 5.62 -6.44
N GLN A 284 -15.23 5.22 -5.26
CA GLN A 284 -14.21 4.19 -5.07
C GLN A 284 -14.64 2.86 -5.71
N ARG A 285 -15.91 2.45 -5.59
CA ARG A 285 -16.38 1.20 -6.20
C ARG A 285 -16.35 1.24 -7.72
N GLU A 286 -16.78 2.34 -8.32
CA GLU A 286 -16.74 2.46 -9.78
C GLU A 286 -15.30 2.52 -10.29
N SER A 287 -14.41 3.22 -9.59
CA SER A 287 -12.97 3.19 -9.93
C SER A 287 -12.35 1.81 -9.72
N ALA A 288 -12.69 1.08 -8.66
CA ALA A 288 -12.18 -0.27 -8.43
C ALA A 288 -12.59 -1.25 -9.55
N LYS A 289 -13.80 -1.11 -10.10
CA LYS A 289 -14.22 -1.89 -11.28
C LYS A 289 -13.38 -1.56 -12.51
N GLU A 290 -13.12 -0.28 -12.75
CA GLU A 290 -12.28 0.16 -13.87
C GLU A 290 -10.85 -0.39 -13.74
N TRP A 291 -10.26 -0.28 -12.54
CA TRP A 291 -8.97 -0.90 -12.22
C TRP A 291 -8.95 -2.41 -12.49
N ARG A 292 -9.94 -3.15 -11.97
CA ARG A 292 -10.08 -4.59 -12.20
C ARG A 292 -10.13 -4.92 -13.68
N ASP A 293 -11.01 -4.25 -14.42
CA ASP A 293 -11.26 -4.59 -15.81
C ASP A 293 -10.05 -4.27 -16.69
N ILE A 294 -9.40 -3.12 -16.47
CA ILE A 294 -8.20 -2.74 -17.24
C ILE A 294 -7.03 -3.68 -16.95
N ILE A 295 -6.76 -3.99 -15.69
CA ILE A 295 -5.64 -4.87 -15.33
C ILE A 295 -5.90 -6.31 -15.82
N ASN A 296 -7.09 -6.86 -15.54
CA ASN A 296 -7.40 -8.24 -15.96
C ASN A 296 -7.40 -8.37 -17.48
N SER A 297 -7.99 -7.43 -18.22
CA SER A 297 -7.96 -7.46 -19.69
C SER A 297 -6.56 -7.27 -20.26
N TYR A 298 -5.72 -6.42 -19.65
CA TYR A 298 -4.32 -6.26 -20.05
C TYR A 298 -3.55 -7.57 -19.93
N PHE A 299 -3.61 -8.22 -18.77
CA PHE A 299 -2.88 -9.47 -18.54
C PHE A 299 -3.46 -10.64 -19.33
N TYR A 300 -4.78 -10.71 -19.51
CA TYR A 300 -5.37 -11.69 -20.42
C TYR A 300 -4.87 -11.51 -21.85
N ARG A 301 -4.84 -10.28 -22.38
CA ARG A 301 -4.36 -10.01 -23.75
C ARG A 301 -2.88 -10.36 -23.93
N LYS A 302 -2.05 -10.17 -22.90
CA LYS A 302 -0.64 -10.56 -22.98
C LYS A 302 -0.42 -12.07 -22.94
N THR A 303 -1.21 -12.78 -22.14
CA THR A 303 -0.93 -14.18 -21.82
C THR A 303 -1.80 -15.18 -22.57
N MET A 304 -3.01 -14.78 -22.96
CA MET A 304 -4.10 -15.63 -23.44
C MET A 304 -4.50 -16.74 -22.46
N ILE A 305 -4.15 -16.61 -21.17
CA ILE A 305 -4.51 -17.55 -20.11
C ILE A 305 -5.78 -17.04 -19.42
N TYR A 306 -6.82 -17.87 -19.42
CA TYR A 306 -8.12 -17.55 -18.84
C TYR A 306 -8.09 -17.62 -17.31
N ASP A 307 -8.95 -16.81 -16.67
CA ASP A 307 -9.28 -16.94 -15.26
C ASP A 307 -9.81 -18.36 -14.95
N GLU A 308 -9.21 -19.02 -13.95
CA GLU A 308 -9.59 -20.37 -13.52
C GLU A 308 -11.07 -20.44 -13.08
N LYS A 309 -11.59 -19.35 -12.52
CA LYS A 309 -12.99 -19.22 -12.07
C LYS A 309 -13.95 -18.79 -13.20
N ARG A 310 -13.44 -18.56 -14.41
CA ARG A 310 -14.21 -18.14 -15.60
C ARG A 310 -15.08 -16.89 -15.37
N ARG A 311 -14.63 -15.97 -14.52
CA ARG A 311 -15.27 -14.67 -14.35
C ARG A 311 -15.06 -13.82 -15.59
N LYS A 312 -15.87 -12.77 -15.72
CA LYS A 312 -15.87 -11.92 -16.92
C LYS A 312 -14.60 -11.08 -17.00
N ILE A 313 -13.73 -11.40 -17.96
CA ILE A 313 -12.67 -10.52 -18.47
C ILE A 313 -13.12 -10.00 -19.85
N TYR A 314 -12.85 -8.72 -20.15
CA TYR A 314 -13.34 -8.04 -21.35
C TYR A 314 -12.37 -8.11 -22.53
#